data_AF-X1CMB0-F1
#
_entry.id   AF-X1CMB0-F1
#
_cell.length_a   1.000
_cell.length_b   1.000
_cell.length_c   1.000
_cell.angle_alpha   90.00
_cell.angle_beta   90.00
_cell.angle_gamma   90.00
#
_symmetry.space_group_name_H-M   'P 1'
#
loop_
_entity.id
_entity.type
_entity.pdbx_description
1 polymer ?
#
loop_
_entity_poly.entity_id
_entity_poly.type
_entity_poly.pdbx_seq_one_letter_code
_entity_poly.pdbx_strand_id
1 'polypeptide(L)' 'DHRMPIKNGIDATEEILEINRNAKIIFASADKEAREKAEMMGVLSFKTKPFSNEKLLRNIEKALNRTIFNNPA' A
#
# COMPACT_ATOMS: atom_id res chain seq x y z
N ASP A 1 -2.97 -7.51 1.77
CA ASP A 1 -1.99 -8.41 2.44
C ASP A 1 -1.32 -9.21 1.34
N HIS A 2 -0.06 -9.61 1.46
CA HIS A 2 0.55 -10.49 0.47
C HIS A 2 0.04 -11.94 0.62
N ARG A 3 -0.07 -12.43 1.87
CA ARG A 3 -0.44 -13.82 2.16
C ARG A 3 -1.95 -13.92 2.34
N MET A 4 -2.67 -14.00 1.24
CA MET A 4 -4.11 -14.22 1.21
C MET A 4 -4.42 -15.63 0.69
N PRO A 5 -5.47 -16.30 1.19
CA PRO A 5 -5.87 -17.60 0.66
C PRO A 5 -6.38 -17.45 -0.77
N ILE A 6 -6.21 -18.49 -1.59
CA ILE A 6 -6.66 -18.59 -3.00
C ILE A 6 -5.87 -17.70 -3.97
N LYS A 7 -5.67 -16.41 -3.66
CA LYS A 7 -4.96 -15.45 -4.50
C LYS A 7 -4.08 -14.55 -3.65
N ASN A 8 -2.82 -14.39 -4.03
CA ASN A 8 -1.89 -13.56 -3.26
C ASN A 8 -2.13 -12.05 -3.52
N GLY A 9 -1.54 -11.19 -2.69
CA GLY A 9 -1.73 -9.73 -2.81
C GLY A 9 -1.16 -9.09 -4.07
N ILE A 10 -0.17 -9.73 -4.70
CA ILE A 10 0.46 -9.26 -5.94
C ILE A 10 -0.48 -9.54 -7.11
N ASP A 11 -0.93 -10.78 -7.28
CA ASP A 11 -1.87 -11.13 -8.36
C ASP A 11 -3.16 -10.30 -8.26
N ALA A 12 -3.67 -10.10 -7.04
CA ALA A 12 -4.83 -9.23 -6.81
C ALA A 12 -4.55 -7.76 -7.20
N THR A 13 -3.31 -7.29 -7.02
CA THR A 13 -2.92 -5.92 -7.39
C THR A 13 -2.85 -5.75 -8.90
N GLU A 14 -2.31 -6.74 -9.62
CA GLU A 14 -2.29 -6.73 -11.08
C GLU A 14 -3.71 -6.59 -11.63
N GLU A 15 -4.65 -7.42 -11.17
CA GLU A 15 -6.06 -7.35 -11.60
C GLU A 15 -6.73 -6.02 -11.25
N ILE A 16 -6.46 -5.47 -10.05
CA ILE A 16 -7.00 -4.16 -9.67
C ILE A 16 -6.48 -3.07 -10.61
N LEU A 17 -5.19 -3.11 -11.00
CA LEU A 17 -4.58 -2.12 -11.88
C LEU A 17 -5.00 -2.29 -13.36
N GLU A 18 -5.35 -3.49 -13.78
CA GLU A 18 -5.99 -3.74 -15.08
C GLU A 18 -7.39 -3.10 -15.15
N ILE A 19 -8.16 -3.18 -14.07
CA ILE A 19 -9.50 -2.56 -13.96
C ILE A 19 -9.40 -1.04 -13.80
N ASN A 20 -8.52 -0.58 -12.92
CA ASN A 20 -8.31 0.84 -12.62
C ASN A 20 -6.83 1.14 -12.38
N ARG A 21 -6.19 1.65 -13.42
CA ARG A 21 -4.77 2.01 -13.40
C ARG A 21 -4.40 3.14 -12.43
N ASN A 22 -5.40 3.90 -11.95
CA ASN A 22 -5.24 4.97 -10.97
C ASN A 22 -5.55 4.53 -9.52
N ALA A 23 -5.83 3.24 -9.30
CA ALA A 23 -6.10 2.72 -7.96
C ALA A 23 -4.89 2.94 -7.04
N LYS A 24 -5.15 3.48 -5.85
CA LYS A 24 -4.12 3.70 -4.82
C LYS A 24 -4.04 2.48 -3.93
N ILE A 25 -2.94 1.73 -4.03
CA ILE A 25 -2.76 0.46 -3.34
C ILE A 25 -1.71 0.59 -2.23
N ILE A 26 -2.02 0.07 -1.04
CA ILE A 26 -1.10 0.01 0.10
C ILE A 26 -0.89 -1.46 0.47
N PHE A 27 0.34 -1.95 0.33
CA PHE A 27 0.69 -3.30 0.76
C PHE A 27 1.04 -3.33 2.24
N ALA A 28 0.37 -4.21 2.96
CA ALA A 28 0.66 -4.55 4.34
C ALA A 28 1.22 -5.98 4.37
N SER A 29 2.54 -6.13 4.27
CA SER A 29 3.23 -7.44 4.29
C SER A 29 4.63 -7.30 4.89
N ALA A 30 5.12 -8.33 5.58
CA ALA A 30 6.47 -8.39 6.13
C ALA A 30 7.50 -9.01 5.15
N ASP A 31 7.05 -9.40 3.95
CA ASP A 31 7.85 -10.15 2.97
C ASP A 31 8.68 -9.23 2.06
N LYS A 32 10.01 -9.44 2.00
CA LYS A 32 10.92 -8.63 1.19
C LYS A 32 10.77 -8.88 -0.31
N GLU A 33 10.50 -10.11 -0.75
CA GLU A 33 10.34 -10.40 -2.18
C GLU A 33 9.06 -9.77 -2.74
N ALA A 34 8.00 -9.73 -1.92
CA ALA A 34 6.77 -9.05 -2.27
C ALA A 34 6.94 -7.53 -2.39
N ARG A 35 7.93 -6.96 -1.70
CA ARG A 35 8.25 -5.53 -1.79
C ARG A 35 8.85 -5.17 -3.14
N GLU A 36 9.85 -5.92 -3.60
CA GLU A 36 10.54 -5.63 -4.87
C GLU A 36 9.56 -5.68 -6.05
N LYS A 37 8.69 -6.70 -6.08
CA LYS A 37 7.63 -6.80 -7.09
C LYS A 37 6.63 -5.63 -7.01
N ALA A 38 6.20 -5.23 -5.81
CA ALA A 38 5.28 -4.10 -5.62
C ALA A 38 5.90 -2.75 -6.05
N GLU A 39 7.19 -2.55 -5.81
CA GLU A 39 7.92 -1.36 -6.26
C GLU A 39 7.99 -1.29 -7.80
N MET A 40 8.21 -2.42 -8.48
CA MET A 40 8.19 -2.49 -9.95
C MET A 40 6.81 -2.17 -10.55
N MET A 41 5.73 -2.46 -9.83
CA MET A 41 4.35 -2.18 -10.27
C MET A 41 3.90 -0.73 -10.02
N GLY A 42 4.77 0.13 -9.48
CA GLY A 42 4.42 1.52 -9.16
C GLY A 42 3.50 1.66 -7.95
N VAL A 43 3.45 0.64 -7.08
CA VAL A 43 2.55 0.64 -5.92
C VAL A 43 3.02 1.63 -4.86
N LEU A 44 2.09 2.49 -4.42
CA LEU A 44 2.37 3.71 -3.68
C LEU A 44 2.97 3.51 -2.26
N SER A 45 2.85 2.33 -1.66
CA SER A 45 3.53 2.06 -0.38
C SER A 45 3.51 0.60 0.05
N PHE A 46 4.69 0.07 0.38
CA PHE A 46 4.86 -1.19 1.11
C PHE A 46 5.08 -0.93 2.61
N LYS A 47 4.45 -1.71 3.50
CA LYS A 47 4.58 -1.60 4.95
C LYS A 47 4.72 -2.97 5.61
N THR A 48 5.83 -3.14 6.33
CA THR A 48 6.15 -4.31 7.15
C THR A 48 5.23 -4.36 8.37
N LYS A 49 4.55 -5.49 8.55
CA LYS A 49 3.81 -5.81 9.78
C LYS A 49 4.79 -6.28 10.88
N PRO A 50 4.51 -6.01 12.17
CA PRO A 50 3.41 -5.18 12.68
C PRO A 50 3.66 -3.68 12.47
N PHE A 51 2.60 -2.90 12.33
CA PHE A 51 2.64 -1.43 12.26
C PHE A 51 1.62 -0.80 13.22
N SER A 52 1.91 0.41 13.68
CA SER A 52 0.98 1.17 14.53
C SER A 52 -0.14 1.80 13.69
N ASN A 53 -1.27 2.10 14.34
CA ASN A 53 -2.39 2.81 13.72
C ASN A 53 -1.96 4.18 13.19
N GLU A 54 -1.12 4.90 13.94
CA GLU A 54 -0.57 6.19 13.50
C GLU A 54 0.22 6.07 12.19
N LYS A 55 1.07 5.04 12.08
CA LYS A 55 1.80 4.77 10.84
C LYS A 55 0.85 4.44 9.69
N LEU A 56 -0.21 3.66 9.94
CA LEU A 56 -1.21 3.33 8.93
C LEU A 56 -1.95 4.60 8.44
N LEU A 57 -2.46 5.42 9.35
CA LEU A 57 -3.19 6.66 9.04
C LEU A 57 -2.34 7.60 8.18
N ARG A 58 -1.08 7.83 8.56
CA ARG A 58 -0.15 8.66 7.77
C ARG A 58 0.07 8.14 6.35
N ASN A 59 0.03 6.82 6.13
CA ASN A 59 0.18 6.26 4.78
C ASN A 59 -1.09 6.43 3.95
N ILE A 60 -2.26 6.29 4.57
CA ILE A 60 -3.54 6.56 3.92
C ILE A 60 -3.60 8.03 3.50
N GLU A 61 -3.21 8.96 4.38
CA GLU A 61 -3.15 10.39 4.07
C GLU A 61 -2.21 10.71 2.92
N LYS A 62 -0.98 10.16 2.96
CA LYS A 62 -0.01 10.28 1.86
C LYS A 62 -0.58 9.74 0.56
N ALA A 63 -1.20 8.57 0.58
CA ALA A 63 -1.80 7.99 -0.61
C ALA A 63 -2.91 8.88 -1.16
N LEU A 64 -3.72 9.51 -0.29
CA LEU A 64 -4.78 10.43 -0.68
C LEU A 64 -4.27 11.81 -1.12
N ASN A 65 -2.97 12.10 -1.08
CA ASN A 65 -2.40 13.44 -1.26
C ASN A 65 -3.07 14.50 -0.37
N ARG A 66 -3.54 14.11 0.83
CA ARG A 66 -4.02 15.07 1.81
C ARG A 66 -2.82 15.63 2.54
N THR A 67 -2.44 16.87 2.22
CA THR A 67 -1.56 17.67 3.07
C THR A 67 -2.37 18.05 4.30
N ILE A 68 -2.07 17.47 5.46
CA ILE A 68 -2.48 18.11 6.70
C ILE A 68 -1.63 19.38 6.79
N PHE A 69 -2.27 20.54 6.65
CA PHE A 69 -1.74 21.75 7.24
C PHE A 69 -1.63 21.45 8.74
N ASN A 70 -0.40 21.20 9.21
CA ASN A 70 -0.09 21.55 10.59
C ASN A 70 -0.46 23.03 10.69
N ASN A 71 -1.59 23.34 11.30
CA ASN A 71 -1.88 24.68 11.77
C ASN A 71 -1.23 24.75 13.16
N PRO A 72 0.00 25.27 13.31
CA PRO A 72 0.46 25.65 14.63
C PRO A 72 -0.45 26.78 15.10
N ALA A 73 -1.17 26.50 16.19
CA ALA A 73 -1.76 27.54 17.02
C ALA A 73 -0.66 28.46 17.57
#